data_AF-A0A564RW70-F1
#
_entry.id   AF-A0A564RW70-F1
#
_cell.length_a   1.000
_cell.length_b   1.000
_cell.length_c   1.000
_cell.angle_alpha   90.00
_cell.angle_beta   90.00
_cell.angle_gamma   90.00
#
_symmetry.space_group_name_H-M   'P 1'
#
loop_
_entity.id
_entity.type
_entity.pdbx_description
1 polymer ?
#
loop_
_entity_poly.entity_id
_entity_poly.type
_entity_poly.pdbx_seq_one_letter_code
_entity_poly.pdbx_strand_id
1 'polypeptide(L)'
;MGRLFSFSTQNRNIESFTERYISRYGNFRFPANQVIDNYDGIGLLPPLESEDLQPAGQGKARFDLTNKFLSEVIFTNSDKSSIDLSRYASRILREWPAVEFASSYDVILKVEKVNSQTCEASTNFVFDDIGTIPLAGRAMARFAELSAEMKNNHREIVTRASGLERTERLPLLYRYNSPRPDFLSGNSSVSGNALSLGFLPHVEQAVSIVGLSDISVFESSGKMYCFDERHQKVANIHLPGLVNQDLLSGIGRSLVQISQMNQATPYWSWLGYENHANHLPEIRLGVTILSREKWKLTNRGIGTLDDLKRVLADRKVPRYIYAGASDNKILLDTSAFDHLRLLKHVIENSDEDIWIERGVEPEDLGVTKSESDDKARFATEIVISVSSTDWAETATLPVAQIPPVGLNLDLSKRSVLESSTAFTFVVLCNDSNQERVLATAFDVLDDAGLEAYFVRYSEEGRPSLRIRVRGSFDDTFIRVFWIRYSRYASRQMSNSILDFPSIHGMEVPSALNI
;
A
#
# COMPACT_ATOMS: atom_id res chain seq x y z
N MET A 1 -3.88 0.85 -19.40
CA MET A 1 -2.99 1.31 -18.32
C MET A 1 -3.06 0.41 -17.10
N GLY A 2 -4.20 0.28 -16.43
CA GLY A 2 -4.32 -0.52 -15.21
C GLY A 2 -3.78 -1.96 -15.32
N ARG A 3 -4.03 -2.69 -16.42
CA ARG A 3 -3.47 -4.05 -16.58
C ARG A 3 -1.96 -4.12 -16.78
N LEU A 4 -1.35 -3.06 -17.32
CA LEU A 4 0.09 -3.00 -17.60
C LEU A 4 0.90 -2.61 -16.36
N PHE A 5 0.37 -1.65 -15.60
CA PHE A 5 1.13 -0.92 -14.58
C PHE A 5 0.40 -0.81 -13.24
N SER A 6 -0.68 -1.54 -13.02
CA SER A 6 -1.11 -1.84 -11.67
C SER A 6 -0.39 -3.10 -11.23
N PHE A 7 0.87 -2.93 -10.86
CA PHE A 7 1.55 -3.96 -10.09
C PHE A 7 0.85 -3.95 -8.74
N SER A 8 0.09 -5.01 -8.46
CA SER A 8 -0.06 -5.43 -7.07
C SER A 8 1.37 -5.65 -6.59
N THR A 9 1.96 -4.62 -6.01
CA THR A 9 3.23 -4.76 -5.33
C THR A 9 2.91 -5.60 -4.10
N GLN A 10 3.56 -6.75 -3.97
CA GLN A 10 3.60 -7.36 -2.65
C GLN A 10 4.38 -6.40 -1.79
N ASN A 11 3.67 -5.75 -0.89
CA ASN A 11 4.30 -5.08 0.22
C ASN A 11 4.72 -6.20 1.18
N ARG A 12 6.02 -6.51 1.23
CA ARG A 12 6.57 -7.53 2.12
C ARG A 12 6.12 -7.32 3.58
N ASN A 13 5.92 -6.07 3.97
CA ASN A 13 5.43 -5.73 5.30
C ASN A 13 3.99 -6.21 5.53
N ILE A 14 3.13 -6.12 4.51
CA ILE A 14 1.75 -6.61 4.58
C ILE A 14 1.72 -8.13 4.60
N GLU A 15 2.58 -8.81 3.84
CA GLU A 15 2.65 -10.27 3.86
C GLU A 15 3.13 -10.78 5.21
N SER A 16 4.24 -10.24 5.71
CA SER A 16 4.74 -10.54 7.05
C SER A 16 3.69 -10.24 8.12
N PHE A 17 2.93 -9.15 7.99
CA PHE A 17 1.82 -8.85 8.89
C PHE A 17 0.69 -9.87 8.77
N THR A 18 0.34 -10.30 7.56
CA THR A 18 -0.70 -11.31 7.29
C THR A 18 -0.28 -12.67 7.85
N GLU A 19 0.96 -13.08 7.65
CA GLU A 19 1.52 -14.32 8.21
C GLU A 19 1.52 -14.31 9.74
N ARG A 20 1.97 -13.20 10.35
CA ARG A 20 1.90 -13.01 11.81
C ARG A 20 0.45 -13.03 12.31
N TYR A 21 -0.48 -12.43 11.55
CA TYR A 21 -1.91 -12.47 11.87
C TYR A 21 -2.44 -13.90 11.86
N ILE A 22 -2.25 -14.64 10.76
CA ILE A 22 -2.69 -16.04 10.63
C ILE A 22 -2.08 -16.90 11.74
N SER A 23 -0.78 -16.73 12.02
CA SER A 23 -0.08 -17.50 13.05
C SER A 23 -0.61 -17.24 14.45
N ARG A 24 -1.07 -16.03 14.77
CA ARG A 24 -1.55 -15.65 16.11
C ARG A 24 -3.05 -15.83 16.28
N TYR A 25 -3.82 -15.43 15.29
CA TYR A 25 -5.28 -15.29 15.37
C TYR A 25 -6.04 -16.32 14.53
N GLY A 26 -5.37 -17.01 13.59
CA GLY A 26 -6.01 -17.97 12.70
C GLY A 26 -7.12 -17.33 11.85
N ASN A 27 -8.16 -18.11 11.58
CA ASN A 27 -9.33 -17.68 10.81
C ASN A 27 -10.42 -17.07 11.70
N PHE A 28 -10.05 -16.09 12.51
CA PHE A 28 -10.95 -15.30 13.34
C PHE A 28 -10.71 -13.83 13.08
N ARG A 29 -11.70 -12.98 13.42
CA ARG A 29 -11.56 -11.52 13.39
C ARG A 29 -11.41 -10.96 14.80
N PHE A 30 -10.53 -9.98 14.98
CA PHE A 30 -10.26 -9.34 16.28
C PHE A 30 -10.26 -7.82 16.16
N PRO A 31 -10.57 -7.08 17.25
CA PRO A 31 -10.51 -5.62 17.28
C PRO A 31 -9.14 -5.09 16.82
N ALA A 32 -9.15 -4.06 15.98
CA ALA A 32 -7.96 -3.50 15.38
C ALA A 32 -6.96 -3.01 16.44
N ASN A 33 -7.45 -2.35 17.50
CA ASN A 33 -6.63 -1.88 18.61
C ASN A 33 -5.90 -3.01 19.36
N GLN A 34 -6.47 -4.22 19.41
CA GLN A 34 -5.80 -5.39 19.98
C GLN A 34 -4.74 -5.95 19.03
N VAL A 35 -5.06 -6.04 17.74
CA VAL A 35 -4.16 -6.65 16.75
C VAL A 35 -2.92 -5.78 16.52
N ILE A 36 -3.09 -4.46 16.45
CA ILE A 36 -1.98 -3.53 16.17
C ILE A 36 -1.23 -3.07 17.43
N ASP A 37 -1.57 -3.62 18.60
CA ASP A 37 -0.84 -3.36 19.83
C ASP A 37 0.56 -4.01 19.77
N ASN A 38 1.58 -3.30 20.24
CA ASN A 38 2.97 -3.77 20.17
C ASN A 38 3.33 -4.79 21.25
N TYR A 39 2.55 -4.90 22.33
CA TYR A 39 2.80 -5.81 23.44
C TYR A 39 1.91 -7.06 23.36
N ASP A 40 0.61 -6.84 23.15
CA ASP A 40 -0.42 -7.87 23.17
C ASP A 40 -0.87 -8.31 21.77
N GLY A 41 -0.52 -7.52 20.76
CA GLY A 41 -0.87 -7.76 19.36
C GLY A 41 0.27 -8.38 18.54
N ILE A 42 0.24 -8.09 17.25
CA ILE A 42 1.34 -8.33 16.29
C ILE A 42 2.07 -7.03 15.91
N GLY A 43 1.70 -5.91 16.56
CA GLY A 43 2.24 -4.59 16.30
C GLY A 43 1.73 -3.93 15.02
N LEU A 44 2.29 -2.77 14.70
CA LEU A 44 1.86 -1.92 13.59
C LEU A 44 2.45 -2.39 12.24
N LEU A 45 1.76 -2.04 11.15
CA LEU A 45 2.39 -2.08 9.82
C LEU A 45 3.45 -0.96 9.74
N PRO A 46 4.69 -1.27 9.36
CA PRO A 46 5.73 -0.28 9.15
C PRO A 46 5.37 0.68 7.98
N PRO A 47 6.08 1.82 7.85
CA PRO A 47 5.93 2.68 6.68
C PRO A 47 6.20 1.89 5.40
N LEU A 48 5.63 2.36 4.29
CA LEU A 48 5.90 1.78 2.98
C LEU A 48 7.22 2.35 2.46
N GLU A 49 8.28 1.55 2.47
CA GLU A 49 9.54 1.91 1.82
C GLU A 49 9.60 1.32 0.41
N SER A 50 10.27 2.00 -0.53
CA SER A 50 10.34 1.56 -1.93
C SER A 50 10.99 0.17 -2.09
N GLU A 51 11.88 -0.20 -1.17
CA GLU A 51 12.57 -1.50 -1.16
C GLU A 51 11.63 -2.66 -0.79
N ASP A 52 10.57 -2.37 -0.03
CA ASP A 52 9.59 -3.36 0.43
C ASP A 52 8.58 -3.77 -0.63
N LEU A 53 8.54 -3.02 -1.74
CA LEU A 53 7.64 -3.27 -2.86
C LEU A 53 8.33 -4.21 -3.87
N GLN A 54 7.94 -5.49 -3.83
CA GLN A 54 8.39 -6.46 -4.82
C GLN A 54 7.19 -7.05 -5.55
N PRO A 55 7.24 -7.24 -6.87
CA PRO A 55 6.20 -8.01 -7.55
C PRO A 55 6.29 -9.48 -7.11
N ALA A 56 5.18 -10.08 -6.62
CA ALA A 56 5.03 -11.55 -6.67
C ALA A 56 3.60 -12.05 -6.91
N GLY A 57 3.47 -13.37 -6.96
CA GLY A 57 2.32 -14.06 -7.53
C GLY A 57 1.98 -13.57 -8.94
N GLN A 58 0.71 -13.23 -9.15
CA GLN A 58 0.25 -12.63 -10.42
C GLN A 58 0.87 -11.25 -10.70
N GLY A 59 1.29 -10.51 -9.66
CA GLY A 59 2.01 -9.24 -9.80
C GLY A 59 3.37 -9.40 -10.48
N LYS A 60 4.12 -10.48 -10.17
CA LYS A 60 5.38 -10.80 -10.85
C LYS A 60 5.17 -11.22 -12.29
N ALA A 61 4.19 -12.08 -12.54
CA ALA A 61 3.84 -12.45 -13.92
C ALA A 61 3.49 -11.21 -14.76
N ARG A 62 2.72 -10.27 -14.21
CA ARG A 62 2.45 -8.96 -14.85
C ARG A 62 3.72 -8.16 -15.08
N PHE A 63 4.56 -8.01 -14.06
CA PHE A 63 5.81 -7.25 -14.15
C PHE A 63 6.74 -7.80 -15.24
N ASP A 64 6.92 -9.11 -15.30
CA ASP A 64 7.79 -9.77 -16.28
C ASP A 64 7.22 -9.64 -17.70
N LEU A 65 5.90 -9.81 -17.87
CA LEU A 65 5.23 -9.57 -19.15
C LEU A 65 5.33 -8.11 -19.59
N THR A 66 5.12 -7.15 -18.68
CA THR A 66 5.22 -5.71 -18.97
C THR A 66 6.64 -5.33 -19.35
N ASN A 67 7.67 -5.80 -18.65
CA ASN A 67 9.07 -5.54 -19.01
C ASN A 67 9.43 -6.09 -20.40
N LYS A 68 8.99 -7.31 -20.70
CA LYS A 68 9.20 -7.91 -22.02
C LYS A 68 8.49 -7.10 -23.11
N PHE A 69 7.25 -6.69 -22.85
CA PHE A 69 6.46 -5.88 -23.77
C PHE A 69 7.09 -4.50 -24.01
N LEU A 70 7.52 -3.80 -22.96
CA LEU A 70 8.22 -2.52 -23.09
C LEU A 70 9.47 -2.66 -23.94
N SER A 71 10.28 -3.71 -23.69
CA SER A 71 11.48 -3.98 -24.49
C SER A 71 11.16 -4.22 -25.97
N GLU A 72 10.13 -5.01 -26.26
CA GLU A 72 9.64 -5.28 -27.62
C GLU A 72 9.17 -3.99 -28.31
N VAL A 73 8.34 -3.20 -27.63
CA VAL A 73 7.76 -1.96 -28.15
C VAL A 73 8.84 -0.92 -28.42
N ILE A 74 9.79 -0.73 -27.50
CA ILE A 74 10.87 0.24 -27.65
C ILE A 74 11.80 -0.20 -28.79
N PHE A 75 12.20 -1.48 -28.84
CA PHE A 75 13.06 -1.99 -29.90
C PHE A 75 12.43 -1.81 -31.30
N THR A 76 11.15 -2.16 -31.43
CA THR A 76 10.41 -2.10 -32.71
C THR A 76 10.13 -0.66 -33.17
N ASN A 77 10.25 0.33 -32.28
CA ASN A 77 9.99 1.74 -32.58
C ASN A 77 11.19 2.60 -32.18
N SER A 78 12.40 2.06 -32.27
CA SER A 78 13.64 2.71 -31.84
C SER A 78 13.97 4.00 -32.60
N ASP A 79 13.36 4.19 -33.77
CA ASP A 79 13.46 5.39 -34.61
C ASP A 79 12.35 6.42 -34.35
N LYS A 80 11.37 6.10 -33.50
CA LYS A 80 10.21 6.96 -33.24
C LYS A 80 10.34 7.73 -31.94
N SER A 81 9.99 9.02 -31.97
CA SER A 81 9.88 9.86 -30.79
C SER A 81 8.56 9.70 -30.03
N SER A 82 7.55 9.05 -30.65
CA SER A 82 6.23 8.81 -30.03
C SER A 82 5.67 7.45 -30.44
N ILE A 83 5.08 6.75 -29.47
CA ILE A 83 4.54 5.40 -29.63
C ILE A 83 3.10 5.36 -29.10
N ASP A 84 2.14 5.07 -29.97
CA ASP A 84 0.75 4.82 -29.57
C ASP A 84 0.56 3.36 -29.16
N LEU A 85 0.10 3.16 -27.94
CA LEU A 85 -0.20 1.85 -27.35
C LEU A 85 -1.61 1.35 -27.64
N SER A 86 -2.48 2.17 -28.23
CA SER A 86 -3.86 1.78 -28.56
C SER A 86 -3.92 0.54 -29.45
N ARG A 87 -2.97 0.42 -30.38
CA ARG A 87 -2.82 -0.76 -31.25
C ARG A 87 -2.52 -2.06 -30.51
N TYR A 88 -2.04 -2.00 -29.27
CA TYR A 88 -1.74 -3.16 -28.44
C TYR A 88 -2.84 -3.46 -27.41
N ALA A 89 -3.90 -2.64 -27.32
CA ALA A 89 -4.93 -2.77 -26.29
C ALA A 89 -5.55 -4.17 -26.21
N SER A 90 -5.93 -4.75 -27.35
CA SER A 90 -6.52 -6.10 -27.42
C SER A 90 -5.56 -7.19 -26.95
N ARG A 91 -4.26 -7.06 -27.28
CA ARG A 91 -3.22 -7.99 -26.80
C ARG A 91 -3.09 -7.89 -25.28
N ILE A 92 -3.02 -6.67 -24.76
CA ILE A 92 -2.89 -6.40 -23.32
C ILE A 92 -4.08 -6.97 -22.55
N LEU A 93 -5.30 -6.75 -23.03
CA LEU A 93 -6.52 -7.29 -22.42
C LEU A 93 -6.62 -8.82 -22.48
N ARG A 94 -5.89 -9.48 -23.38
CA ARG A 94 -5.90 -10.95 -23.50
C ARG A 94 -4.78 -11.60 -22.70
N GLU A 95 -3.59 -11.02 -22.68
CA GLU A 95 -2.37 -11.67 -22.20
C GLU A 95 -2.01 -11.30 -20.74
N TRP A 96 -2.48 -10.17 -20.22
CA TRP A 96 -2.14 -9.76 -18.84
C TRP A 96 -3.13 -10.31 -17.82
N PRO A 97 -2.65 -10.87 -16.69
CA PRO A 97 -3.49 -11.27 -15.57
C PRO A 97 -4.47 -10.18 -15.13
N ALA A 98 -5.69 -10.60 -14.77
CA ALA A 98 -6.73 -9.71 -14.29
C ALA A 98 -6.29 -8.94 -13.04
N VAL A 99 -6.76 -7.70 -12.93
CA VAL A 99 -6.45 -6.76 -11.83
C VAL A 99 -7.76 -6.39 -11.16
N GLU A 100 -7.79 -6.40 -9.83
CA GLU A 100 -8.89 -5.85 -9.05
C GLU A 100 -8.75 -4.33 -8.97
N PHE A 101 -9.59 -3.62 -9.72
CA PHE A 101 -9.65 -2.16 -9.70
C PHE A 101 -10.57 -1.68 -8.57
N ALA A 102 -10.24 -0.53 -7.97
CA ALA A 102 -11.22 0.24 -7.23
C ALA A 102 -12.43 0.60 -8.12
N SER A 103 -13.60 0.75 -7.49
CA SER A 103 -14.87 1.10 -8.15
C SER A 103 -14.85 2.45 -8.86
N SER A 104 -13.99 3.36 -8.41
CA SER A 104 -13.86 4.71 -8.96
C SER A 104 -12.49 5.32 -8.69
N TYR A 105 -12.13 6.32 -9.50
CA TYR A 105 -10.88 7.06 -9.42
C TYR A 105 -11.11 8.54 -9.71
N ASP A 106 -10.27 9.41 -9.15
CA ASP A 106 -10.01 10.72 -9.71
C ASP A 106 -8.81 10.61 -10.67
N VAL A 107 -8.98 11.08 -11.91
CA VAL A 107 -7.93 11.12 -12.93
C VAL A 107 -7.50 12.56 -13.13
N ILE A 108 -6.21 12.84 -12.91
CA ILE A 108 -5.64 14.19 -13.04
C ILE A 108 -4.96 14.31 -14.40
N LEU A 109 -5.43 15.26 -15.21
CA LEU A 109 -4.97 15.47 -16.58
C LEU A 109 -4.62 16.93 -16.80
N LYS A 110 -3.46 17.18 -17.39
CA LYS A 110 -3.13 18.47 -18.01
C LYS A 110 -3.77 18.52 -19.39
N VAL A 111 -4.31 19.68 -19.76
CA VAL A 111 -4.98 19.90 -21.04
C VAL A 111 -4.12 20.81 -21.88
N GLU A 112 -3.61 20.30 -22.99
CA GLU A 112 -2.73 21.04 -23.90
C GLU A 112 -3.38 21.22 -25.25
N LYS A 113 -3.18 22.38 -25.86
CA LYS A 113 -3.67 22.63 -27.21
C LYS A 113 -2.79 21.91 -28.23
N VAL A 114 -3.40 21.36 -29.28
CA VAL A 114 -2.66 20.76 -30.40
C VAL A 114 -2.62 21.73 -31.55
N ASN A 115 -1.44 22.31 -31.80
CA ASN A 115 -1.12 23.04 -33.02
C ASN A 115 -0.52 22.06 -34.04
N SER A 116 -1.29 21.07 -34.50
CA SER A 116 -0.87 20.20 -35.61
C SER A 116 -1.85 20.32 -36.77
N GLN A 117 -1.32 20.46 -37.99
CA GLN A 117 -2.11 20.45 -39.22
C GLN A 117 -2.66 19.05 -39.56
N THR A 118 -2.36 18.03 -38.74
CA THR A 118 -2.52 16.61 -39.08
C THR A 118 -3.41 15.81 -38.12
N CYS A 119 -3.83 16.38 -36.99
CA CYS A 119 -4.73 15.71 -36.04
C CYS A 119 -6.14 16.33 -36.07
N GLU A 120 -7.18 15.49 -36.12
CA GLU A 120 -8.59 15.92 -36.02
C GLU A 120 -8.96 16.43 -34.61
N ALA A 121 -8.19 16.08 -33.58
CA ALA A 121 -8.40 16.54 -32.21
C ALA A 121 -7.63 17.84 -31.93
N SER A 122 -8.33 18.87 -31.45
CA SER A 122 -7.76 20.18 -31.11
C SER A 122 -6.96 20.22 -29.80
N THR A 123 -6.95 19.11 -29.04
CA THR A 123 -6.48 19.06 -27.64
C THR A 123 -5.83 17.71 -27.33
N ASN A 124 -4.71 17.73 -26.61
CA ASN A 124 -4.07 16.58 -25.99
C ASN A 124 -4.38 16.57 -24.49
N PHE A 125 -4.60 15.38 -23.94
CA PHE A 125 -4.66 15.17 -22.50
C PHE A 125 -3.36 14.55 -22.04
N VAL A 126 -2.71 15.12 -21.04
CA VAL A 126 -1.46 14.58 -20.50
C VAL A 126 -1.70 14.08 -19.10
N PHE A 127 -1.41 12.80 -18.90
CA PHE A 127 -1.47 12.16 -17.60
C PHE A 127 -0.45 12.82 -16.68
N ASP A 128 -0.91 13.35 -15.55
CA ASP A 128 0.00 13.97 -14.59
C ASP A 128 0.80 12.91 -13.82
N ASP A 129 1.88 13.30 -13.15
CA ASP A 129 2.74 12.36 -12.41
C ASP A 129 2.00 11.67 -11.25
N ILE A 130 1.00 12.35 -10.66
CA ILE A 130 0.07 11.77 -9.68
C ILE A 130 -0.86 10.74 -10.35
N GLY A 131 -1.27 11.03 -11.58
CA GLY A 131 -2.00 10.11 -12.46
C GLY A 131 -3.42 9.81 -12.02
N THR A 132 -3.61 8.76 -11.21
CA THR A 132 -4.91 8.37 -10.68
C THR A 132 -4.90 8.23 -9.17
N ILE A 133 -6.02 8.62 -8.56
CA ILE A 133 -6.26 8.48 -7.13
C ILE A 133 -7.47 7.56 -6.95
N PRO A 134 -7.34 6.41 -6.27
CA PRO A 134 -8.47 5.54 -6.00
C PRO A 134 -9.46 6.24 -5.07
N LEU A 135 -10.74 5.90 -5.24
CA LEU A 135 -11.88 6.49 -4.54
C LEU A 135 -12.12 7.95 -4.99
N ALA A 136 -12.97 8.09 -6.01
CA ALA A 136 -13.34 9.38 -6.56
C ALA A 136 -13.93 10.35 -5.52
N GLY A 137 -13.58 11.63 -5.66
CA GLY A 137 -13.97 12.74 -4.79
C GLY A 137 -12.81 13.28 -3.93
N ARG A 138 -11.72 12.52 -3.79
CA ARG A 138 -10.60 12.87 -2.91
C ARG A 138 -9.84 14.12 -3.35
N ALA A 139 -9.63 14.29 -4.65
CA ALA A 139 -8.95 15.47 -5.18
C ALA A 139 -9.78 16.76 -4.98
N MET A 140 -11.11 16.63 -4.95
CA MET A 140 -12.03 17.75 -4.75
C MET A 140 -12.31 18.04 -3.26
N ALA A 141 -12.07 17.09 -2.36
CA ALA A 141 -12.51 17.14 -0.97
C ALA A 141 -12.12 18.44 -0.23
N ARG A 142 -10.88 18.92 -0.41
CA ARG A 142 -10.43 20.17 0.25
C ARG A 142 -11.14 21.44 -0.24
N PHE A 143 -11.74 21.38 -1.43
CA PHE A 143 -12.42 22.50 -2.07
C PHE A 143 -13.94 22.48 -1.86
N ALA A 144 -14.49 21.36 -1.38
CA ALA A 144 -15.93 21.14 -1.29
C ALA A 144 -16.65 22.23 -0.49
N GLU A 145 -16.02 22.77 0.56
CA GLU A 145 -16.64 23.79 1.42
C GLU A 145 -16.42 25.23 0.93
N LEU A 146 -15.79 25.45 -0.23
CA LEU A 146 -15.59 26.81 -0.77
C LEU A 146 -16.88 27.44 -1.31
N SER A 147 -17.81 26.63 -1.80
CA SER A 147 -19.12 27.10 -2.28
C SER A 147 -20.17 26.00 -2.20
N ALA A 148 -21.46 26.37 -2.19
CA ALA A 148 -22.55 25.40 -2.20
C ALA A 148 -22.52 24.51 -3.46
N GLU A 149 -22.10 25.07 -4.60
CA GLU A 149 -21.94 24.35 -5.86
C GLU A 149 -20.84 23.28 -5.76
N MET A 150 -19.67 23.64 -5.23
CA MET A 150 -18.58 22.68 -5.01
C MET A 150 -18.97 21.59 -4.01
N LYS A 151 -19.69 21.96 -2.94
CA LYS A 151 -20.18 21.02 -1.94
C LYS A 151 -21.14 19.99 -2.53
N ASN A 152 -22.09 20.46 -3.34
CA ASN A 152 -23.08 19.61 -3.99
C ASN A 152 -22.43 18.69 -5.03
N ASN A 153 -21.52 19.22 -5.85
CA ASN A 153 -20.79 18.42 -6.84
C ASN A 153 -19.93 17.33 -6.17
N HIS A 154 -19.16 17.69 -5.12
CA HIS A 154 -18.38 16.70 -4.34
C HIS A 154 -19.29 15.62 -3.74
N ARG A 155 -20.43 16.00 -3.15
CA ARG A 155 -21.40 15.05 -2.60
C ARG A 155 -21.96 14.12 -3.68
N GLU A 156 -22.27 14.62 -4.87
CA GLU A 156 -22.77 13.81 -5.97
C GLU A 156 -21.72 12.79 -6.43
N ILE A 157 -20.47 13.22 -6.61
CA ILE A 157 -19.34 12.35 -6.96
C ILE A 157 -19.18 11.22 -5.93
N VAL A 158 -19.09 11.58 -4.65
CA VAL A 158 -18.92 10.60 -3.56
C VAL A 158 -20.12 9.67 -3.46
N THR A 159 -21.35 10.18 -3.55
CA THR A 159 -22.57 9.36 -3.45
C THR A 159 -22.66 8.36 -4.59
N ARG A 160 -22.43 8.80 -5.84
CA ARG A 160 -22.45 7.94 -7.01
C ARG A 160 -21.38 6.86 -6.92
N ALA A 161 -20.18 7.23 -6.52
CA ALA A 161 -19.06 6.30 -6.39
C ALA A 161 -19.27 5.29 -5.25
N SER A 162 -19.72 5.73 -4.07
CA SER A 162 -20.07 4.86 -2.95
C SER A 162 -21.20 3.89 -3.28
N GLY A 163 -22.19 4.31 -4.09
CA GLY A 163 -23.29 3.44 -4.51
C GLY A 163 -22.87 2.27 -5.42
N LEU A 164 -21.69 2.35 -6.02
CA LEU A 164 -21.09 1.27 -6.82
C LEU A 164 -20.20 0.35 -5.97
N GLU A 165 -19.86 0.78 -4.76
CA GLU A 165 -19.09 -0.02 -3.83
C GLU A 165 -19.98 -0.96 -3.04
N ARG A 166 -19.46 -2.15 -2.87
CA ARG A 166 -20.08 -3.15 -2.02
C ARG A 166 -19.45 -3.20 -0.62
N THR A 167 -18.26 -2.62 -0.47
CA THR A 167 -17.65 -2.28 0.83
C THR A 167 -18.12 -0.90 1.27
N GLU A 168 -18.12 -0.64 2.57
CA GLU A 168 -18.37 0.69 3.09
C GLU A 168 -17.15 1.58 2.87
N ARG A 169 -17.33 2.70 2.15
CA ARG A 169 -16.36 3.81 2.21
C ARG A 169 -16.40 4.40 3.60
N LEU A 170 -15.32 4.22 4.36
CA LEU A 170 -15.19 4.75 5.70
C LEU A 170 -14.05 5.78 5.74
N PRO A 171 -14.33 7.09 5.55
CA PRO A 171 -13.31 8.11 5.62
C PRO A 171 -12.67 8.15 7.02
N LEU A 172 -11.34 8.29 7.04
CA LEU A 172 -10.55 8.50 8.25
C LEU A 172 -10.44 9.99 8.53
N LEU A 173 -11.17 10.47 9.54
CA LEU A 173 -11.01 11.80 10.12
C LEU A 173 -9.82 11.79 11.06
N TYR A 174 -8.73 12.43 10.63
CA TYR A 174 -7.47 12.44 11.35
C TYR A 174 -7.03 13.86 11.69
N ARG A 175 -6.55 14.06 12.91
CA ARG A 175 -5.91 15.32 13.33
C ARG A 175 -4.40 15.18 13.20
N TYR A 176 -3.79 16.00 12.35
CA TYR A 176 -2.36 15.96 12.12
C TYR A 176 -1.60 16.74 13.19
N ASN A 177 -0.31 16.42 13.37
CA ASN A 177 0.58 17.12 14.31
C ASN A 177 1.00 18.52 13.79
N SER A 178 0.58 18.89 12.58
CA SER A 178 0.90 20.17 11.95
C SER A 178 -0.36 20.77 11.30
N PRO A 179 -0.53 22.10 11.32
CA PRO A 179 -1.70 22.75 10.71
C PRO A 179 -1.77 22.59 9.19
N ARG A 180 -0.62 22.48 8.50
CA ARG A 180 -0.60 22.48 7.02
C ARG A 180 -1.32 21.26 6.43
N PRO A 181 -1.05 20.01 6.87
CA PRO A 181 -1.83 18.84 6.45
C PRO A 181 -3.31 18.91 6.84
N ASP A 182 -3.66 19.51 7.99
CA ASP A 182 -5.07 19.64 8.39
C ASP A 182 -5.88 20.43 7.34
N PHE A 183 -5.32 21.50 6.75
CA PHE A 183 -5.98 22.25 5.66
C PHE A 183 -6.15 21.45 4.37
N LEU A 184 -5.31 20.46 4.13
CA LEU A 184 -5.33 19.61 2.93
C LEU A 184 -6.14 18.32 3.14
N SER A 185 -6.52 18.03 4.39
CA SER A 185 -7.12 16.75 4.80
C SER A 185 -8.44 16.43 4.12
N GLY A 186 -9.24 17.44 3.78
CA GLY A 186 -10.62 17.23 3.33
C GLY A 186 -11.56 16.79 4.45
N ASN A 187 -11.14 16.79 5.73
CA ASN A 187 -11.99 16.32 6.84
C ASN A 187 -13.35 17.03 6.90
N SER A 188 -13.41 18.32 6.52
CA SER A 188 -14.64 19.12 6.58
C SER A 188 -15.68 18.77 5.53
N SER A 189 -15.31 18.08 4.45
CA SER A 189 -16.22 17.69 3.37
C SER A 189 -16.92 16.36 3.61
N VAL A 190 -16.49 15.62 4.65
CA VAL A 190 -17.00 14.29 4.98
C VAL A 190 -18.42 14.37 5.53
N SER A 191 -19.26 13.43 5.12
CA SER A 191 -20.61 13.21 5.64
C SER A 191 -20.92 11.71 5.69
N GLY A 192 -21.82 11.29 6.58
CA GLY A 192 -22.14 9.89 6.81
C GLY A 192 -21.24 9.24 7.86
N ASN A 193 -21.00 7.94 7.75
CA ASN A 193 -20.14 7.20 8.68
C ASN A 193 -18.67 7.55 8.44
N ALA A 194 -17.91 7.76 9.51
CA ALA A 194 -16.47 8.04 9.43
C ALA A 194 -15.73 7.51 10.66
N LEU A 195 -14.53 6.96 10.44
CA LEU A 195 -13.62 6.59 11.51
C LEU A 195 -12.92 7.85 12.02
N SER A 196 -13.00 8.13 13.33
CA SER A 196 -12.28 9.26 13.92
C SER A 196 -11.05 8.78 14.71
N LEU A 197 -9.89 9.35 14.37
CA LEU A 197 -8.67 9.25 15.16
C LEU A 197 -8.20 10.67 15.53
N GLY A 198 -8.70 11.17 16.65
CA GLY A 198 -8.28 12.46 17.23
C GLY A 198 -8.87 13.71 16.56
N PHE A 199 -9.77 13.55 15.57
CA PHE A 199 -10.49 14.66 14.95
C PHE A 199 -11.96 14.67 15.38
N LEU A 200 -12.43 15.77 15.95
CA LEU A 200 -13.83 15.94 16.31
C LEU A 200 -14.54 16.73 15.21
N PRO A 201 -15.53 16.13 14.52
CA PRO A 201 -16.31 16.84 13.51
C PRO A 201 -17.09 18.01 14.14
N HIS A 202 -17.31 19.06 13.35
CA HIS A 202 -18.10 20.21 13.79
C HIS A 202 -19.58 19.79 13.97
N VAL A 203 -20.32 20.45 14.88
CA VAL A 203 -21.72 20.10 15.18
C VAL A 203 -22.65 20.16 13.95
N GLU A 204 -22.30 20.98 12.97
CA GLU A 204 -23.05 21.14 11.72
C GLU A 204 -22.71 20.08 10.66
N GLN A 205 -21.64 19.30 10.87
CA GLN A 205 -21.28 18.20 9.97
C GLN A 205 -22.16 16.99 10.28
N ALA A 206 -22.89 16.52 9.26
CA ALA A 206 -23.70 15.31 9.35
C ALA A 206 -22.82 14.05 9.31
N VAL A 207 -22.08 13.80 10.39
CA VAL A 207 -21.14 12.67 10.54
C VAL A 207 -21.54 11.76 11.70
N SER A 208 -21.57 10.46 11.44
CA SER A 208 -21.70 9.40 12.45
C SER A 208 -20.31 8.81 12.73
N ILE A 209 -19.79 9.03 13.93
CA ILE A 209 -18.43 8.60 14.29
C ILE A 209 -18.43 7.11 14.61
N VAL A 210 -17.51 6.39 13.95
CA VAL A 210 -17.10 5.01 14.25
C VAL A 210 -15.80 5.08 15.07
N GLY A 211 -15.77 4.39 16.20
CA GLY A 211 -14.58 4.33 17.05
C GLY A 211 -13.60 3.26 16.58
N LEU A 212 -12.33 3.38 16.98
CA LEU A 212 -11.33 2.34 16.68
C LEU A 212 -11.70 0.95 17.26
N SER A 213 -12.40 0.92 18.39
CA SER A 213 -12.91 -0.31 19.01
C SER A 213 -13.98 -1.02 18.19
N ASP A 214 -14.65 -0.29 17.29
CA ASP A 214 -15.68 -0.82 16.41
C ASP A 214 -15.09 -1.35 15.10
N ILE A 215 -13.78 -1.20 14.90
CA ILE A 215 -13.07 -1.74 13.73
C ILE A 215 -12.39 -3.03 14.14
N SER A 216 -12.77 -4.12 13.48
CA SER A 216 -12.04 -5.40 13.55
C SER A 216 -11.18 -5.58 12.30
N VAL A 217 -10.12 -6.37 12.42
CA VAL A 217 -9.32 -6.82 11.27
C VAL A 217 -9.35 -8.34 11.16
N PHE A 218 -9.22 -8.84 9.95
CA PHE A 218 -9.17 -10.28 9.68
C PHE A 218 -8.47 -10.60 8.37
N GLU A 219 -8.07 -11.85 8.23
CA GLU A 219 -7.51 -12.42 7.01
C GLU A 219 -8.56 -13.27 6.30
N SER A 220 -8.61 -13.19 4.97
CA SER A 220 -9.36 -14.12 4.14
C SER A 220 -8.71 -14.25 2.76
N SER A 221 -8.47 -15.48 2.31
CA SER A 221 -7.94 -15.79 0.97
C SER A 221 -6.62 -15.08 0.62
N GLY A 222 -5.74 -14.92 1.61
CA GLY A 222 -4.43 -14.26 1.51
C GLY A 222 -4.47 -12.74 1.60
N LYS A 223 -5.60 -12.14 2.00
CA LYS A 223 -5.78 -10.68 2.06
C LYS A 223 -6.29 -10.25 3.43
N MET A 224 -5.81 -9.10 3.90
CA MET A 224 -6.29 -8.47 5.12
C MET A 224 -7.47 -7.54 4.82
N TYR A 225 -8.41 -7.49 5.75
CA TYR A 225 -9.62 -6.68 5.66
C TYR A 225 -9.89 -5.95 6.97
N CYS A 226 -10.47 -4.75 6.86
CA CYS A 226 -11.09 -4.05 7.99
C CYS A 226 -12.60 -4.30 7.97
N PHE A 227 -13.20 -4.43 9.14
CA PHE A 227 -14.63 -4.63 9.30
C PHE A 227 -15.19 -3.64 10.32
N ASP A 228 -16.23 -2.90 9.92
CA ASP A 228 -17.01 -2.07 10.81
C ASP A 228 -18.05 -2.94 11.54
N GLU A 229 -17.80 -3.22 12.82
CA GLU A 229 -18.69 -4.00 13.69
C GLU A 229 -20.02 -3.30 13.94
N ARG A 230 -20.05 -1.97 13.91
CA ARG A 230 -21.28 -1.23 14.19
C ARG A 230 -22.24 -1.31 13.01
N HIS A 231 -21.72 -1.23 11.79
CA HIS A 231 -22.53 -1.24 10.56
C HIS A 231 -22.56 -2.61 9.86
N GLN A 232 -21.82 -3.59 10.39
CA GLN A 232 -21.73 -4.97 9.89
C GLN A 232 -21.31 -5.05 8.41
N LYS A 233 -20.26 -4.29 8.06
CA LYS A 233 -19.73 -4.21 6.69
C LYS A 233 -18.22 -4.26 6.66
N VAL A 234 -17.68 -4.82 5.59
CA VAL A 234 -16.25 -4.66 5.27
C VAL A 234 -16.01 -3.18 4.97
N ALA A 235 -15.07 -2.58 5.70
CA ALA A 235 -14.76 -1.17 5.65
C ALA A 235 -13.51 -0.91 4.80
N ASN A 236 -13.63 0.05 3.90
CA ASN A 236 -12.53 0.60 3.11
C ASN A 236 -12.10 1.94 3.71
N ILE A 237 -11.11 1.87 4.60
CA ILE A 237 -10.60 3.01 5.36
C ILE A 237 -9.63 3.81 4.48
N HIS A 238 -9.91 5.09 4.29
CA HIS A 238 -9.14 5.96 3.40
C HIS A 238 -9.11 7.40 3.89
N LEU A 239 -8.12 8.17 3.44
CA LEU A 239 -8.09 9.61 3.68
C LEU A 239 -9.05 10.34 2.73
N PRO A 240 -9.89 11.26 3.24
CA PRO A 240 -10.83 11.98 2.40
C PRO A 240 -10.14 12.90 1.40
N GLY A 241 -8.95 13.42 1.71
CA GLY A 241 -8.15 14.26 0.81
C GLY A 241 -6.89 13.57 0.26
N LEU A 242 -5.98 14.41 -0.25
CA LEU A 242 -4.70 14.01 -0.86
C LEU A 242 -3.50 14.18 0.07
N VAL A 243 -3.73 14.22 1.39
CA VAL A 243 -2.62 14.25 2.35
C VAL A 243 -1.84 12.95 2.27
N ASN A 244 -0.51 13.04 2.29
CA ASN A 244 0.34 11.86 2.33
C ASN A 244 0.06 11.04 3.61
N GLN A 245 -0.22 9.75 3.43
CA GLN A 245 -0.49 8.79 4.50
C GLN A 245 0.69 8.58 5.47
N ASP A 246 1.91 8.94 5.07
CA ASP A 246 3.08 8.87 5.95
C ASP A 246 3.01 9.87 7.12
N LEU A 247 2.12 10.87 7.02
CA LEU A 247 1.85 11.82 8.09
C LEU A 247 0.87 11.30 9.15
N LEU A 248 0.30 10.10 8.94
CA LEU A 248 -0.58 9.46 9.90
C LEU A 248 0.23 8.79 11.02
N SER A 249 -0.42 8.62 12.18
CA SER A 249 0.06 7.69 13.20
C SER A 249 0.16 6.27 12.62
N GLY A 250 1.00 5.42 13.21
CA GLY A 250 1.13 4.04 12.77
C GLY A 250 -0.21 3.28 12.77
N ILE A 251 -1.14 3.62 13.67
CA ILE A 251 -2.50 3.05 13.70
C ILE A 251 -3.28 3.44 12.44
N GLY A 252 -3.42 4.76 12.20
CA GLY A 252 -4.14 5.27 11.03
C GLY A 252 -3.53 4.77 9.72
N ARG A 253 -2.19 4.78 9.63
CA ARG A 253 -1.47 4.27 8.46
C ARG A 253 -1.72 2.77 8.24
N SER A 254 -1.67 1.95 9.29
CA SER A 254 -1.89 0.50 9.16
C SER A 254 -3.27 0.19 8.59
N LEU A 255 -4.32 0.85 9.09
CA LEU A 255 -5.70 0.64 8.62
C LEU A 255 -5.91 1.07 7.16
N VAL A 256 -5.32 2.21 6.77
CA VAL A 256 -5.34 2.70 5.39
C VAL A 256 -4.57 1.73 4.47
N GLN A 257 -3.39 1.27 4.89
CA GLN A 257 -2.59 0.31 4.10
C GLN A 257 -3.30 -1.04 3.92
N ILE A 258 -3.96 -1.57 4.96
CA ILE A 258 -4.79 -2.79 4.86
C ILE A 258 -5.89 -2.60 3.80
N SER A 259 -6.55 -1.44 3.81
CA SER A 259 -7.62 -1.15 2.85
C SER A 259 -7.09 -1.00 1.42
N GLN A 260 -5.90 -0.40 1.25
CA GLN A 260 -5.22 -0.23 -0.05
C GLN A 260 -4.69 -1.54 -0.64
N MET A 261 -4.36 -2.55 0.19
CA MET A 261 -3.92 -3.89 -0.29
C MET A 261 -4.90 -4.49 -1.32
N ASN A 262 -6.17 -4.14 -1.18
CA ASN A 262 -7.27 -4.65 -1.99
C ASN A 262 -7.53 -3.81 -3.25
N GLN A 263 -6.69 -2.81 -3.56
CA GLN A 263 -6.96 -1.85 -4.62
C GLN A 263 -5.76 -1.66 -5.55
N ALA A 264 -5.97 -1.88 -6.83
CA ALA A 264 -5.04 -1.43 -7.85
C ALA A 264 -5.13 0.07 -8.09
N THR A 265 -3.99 0.72 -8.31
CA THR A 265 -3.92 2.09 -8.83
C THR A 265 -3.29 2.07 -10.22
N PRO A 266 -4.01 2.51 -11.27
CA PRO A 266 -3.42 2.65 -12.60
C PRO A 266 -2.39 3.81 -12.64
N TYR A 267 -1.16 3.52 -13.04
CA TYR A 267 -0.16 4.57 -13.33
C TYR A 267 0.63 4.22 -14.59
N TRP A 268 1.60 5.05 -14.97
CA TRP A 268 2.59 4.73 -16.00
C TRP A 268 3.97 4.59 -15.37
N SER A 269 4.75 3.58 -15.78
CA SER A 269 6.13 3.42 -15.36
C SER A 269 7.00 2.85 -16.47
N TRP A 270 8.23 3.34 -16.55
CA TRP A 270 9.26 2.77 -17.41
C TRP A 270 9.98 1.56 -16.78
N LEU A 271 9.62 1.19 -15.54
CA LEU A 271 10.21 0.09 -14.79
C LEU A 271 11.75 0.17 -14.81
N GLY A 272 12.44 -0.98 -14.91
CA GLY A 272 13.90 -1.02 -14.95
C GLY A 272 14.52 -0.38 -16.20
N TYR A 273 13.73 -0.01 -17.21
CA TYR A 273 14.26 0.59 -18.44
C TYR A 273 14.81 2.00 -18.21
N GLU A 274 14.23 2.75 -17.26
CA GLU A 274 14.67 4.10 -16.88
C GLU A 274 16.12 4.11 -16.34
N ASN A 275 16.57 3.00 -15.76
CA ASN A 275 17.93 2.86 -15.24
C ASN A 275 18.99 2.73 -16.33
N HIS A 276 18.60 2.28 -17.53
CA HIS A 276 19.54 1.95 -18.61
C HIS A 276 19.41 2.87 -19.84
N ALA A 277 18.31 3.62 -19.95
CA ALA A 277 18.06 4.50 -21.07
C ALA A 277 18.57 5.93 -20.82
N ASN A 278 19.08 6.56 -21.87
CA ASN A 278 19.37 8.00 -21.88
C ASN A 278 18.25 8.84 -22.54
N HIS A 279 17.32 8.16 -23.20
CA HIS A 279 16.20 8.72 -23.92
C HIS A 279 15.01 7.75 -23.85
N LEU A 280 13.82 8.29 -23.63
CA LEU A 280 12.57 7.55 -23.55
C LEU A 280 11.57 8.22 -24.49
N PRO A 281 10.94 7.49 -25.44
CA PRO A 281 9.98 8.08 -26.36
C PRO A 281 8.70 8.49 -25.63
N GLU A 282 7.93 9.39 -26.24
CA GLU A 282 6.57 9.69 -25.80
C GLU A 282 5.69 8.44 -25.93
N ILE A 283 4.83 8.23 -24.94
CA ILE A 283 3.86 7.14 -24.94
C ILE A 283 2.47 7.70 -24.97
N ARG A 284 1.68 7.23 -25.93
CA ARG A 284 0.29 7.64 -26.13
C ARG A 284 -0.70 6.50 -25.97
N LEU A 285 -1.92 6.86 -25.62
CA LEU A 285 -3.13 6.08 -25.76
C LEU A 285 -4.14 6.97 -26.51
N GLY A 286 -4.08 6.94 -27.84
CA GLY A 286 -4.85 7.83 -28.70
C GLY A 286 -4.46 9.29 -28.47
N VAL A 287 -5.41 10.12 -28.05
CA VAL A 287 -5.20 11.54 -27.74
C VAL A 287 -4.58 11.80 -26.36
N THR A 288 -4.43 10.76 -25.54
CA THR A 288 -3.87 10.89 -24.19
C THR A 288 -2.37 10.56 -24.22
N ILE A 289 -1.54 11.48 -23.74
CA ILE A 289 -0.11 11.25 -23.49
C ILE A 289 0.03 10.67 -22.09
N LEU A 290 0.56 9.45 -21.99
CA LEU A 290 0.79 8.75 -20.72
C LEU A 290 2.14 9.09 -20.11
N SER A 291 3.15 9.25 -20.97
CA SER A 291 4.47 9.75 -20.62
C SER A 291 4.95 10.62 -21.74
N ARG A 292 5.44 11.80 -21.41
CA ARG A 292 6.17 12.63 -22.36
C ARG A 292 7.46 11.93 -22.77
N GLU A 293 7.99 12.34 -23.91
CA GLU A 293 9.35 12.02 -24.30
C GLU A 293 10.33 12.61 -23.28
N LYS A 294 11.33 11.85 -22.87
CA LYS A 294 12.28 12.22 -21.81
C LYS A 294 13.72 12.04 -22.25
N TRP A 295 14.61 12.87 -21.70
CA TRP A 295 16.06 12.76 -21.88
C TRP A 295 16.77 12.83 -20.53
N LYS A 296 17.73 11.93 -20.29
CA LYS A 296 18.49 11.85 -19.03
C LYS A 296 19.75 12.69 -19.10
N LEU A 297 19.80 13.82 -18.41
CA LEU A 297 20.99 14.66 -18.30
C LEU A 297 21.85 14.19 -17.13
N THR A 298 23.14 14.00 -17.40
CA THR A 298 24.12 13.65 -16.38
C THR A 298 25.05 14.84 -16.16
N ASN A 299 25.44 15.08 -14.90
CA ASN A 299 26.42 16.11 -14.57
C ASN A 299 27.79 15.83 -15.23
N ARG A 300 28.10 14.55 -15.49
CA ARG A 300 29.34 14.14 -16.16
C ARG A 300 29.39 14.67 -17.59
N GLY A 301 30.22 15.70 -17.81
CA GLY A 301 30.46 16.30 -19.12
C GLY A 301 29.73 17.62 -19.37
N ILE A 302 29.03 18.18 -18.38
CA ILE A 302 28.38 19.50 -18.47
C ILE A 302 29.07 20.49 -17.52
N GLY A 303 30.27 20.96 -17.90
CA GLY A 303 31.02 21.94 -17.08
C GLY A 303 30.56 23.38 -17.28
N THR A 304 30.16 23.72 -18.51
CA THR A 304 29.78 25.07 -18.93
C THR A 304 28.38 25.11 -19.55
N LEU A 305 27.82 26.31 -19.73
CA LEU A 305 26.55 26.46 -20.44
C LEU A 305 26.65 26.06 -21.92
N ASP A 306 27.83 26.22 -22.54
CA ASP A 306 28.03 25.82 -23.92
C ASP A 306 28.18 24.30 -24.07
N ASP A 307 28.68 23.60 -23.04
CA ASP A 307 28.59 22.13 -22.97
C ASP A 307 27.12 21.69 -22.91
N LEU A 308 26.31 22.32 -22.03
CA LEU A 308 24.88 22.01 -21.92
C LEU A 308 24.16 22.21 -23.25
N LYS A 309 24.35 23.34 -23.92
CA LYS A 309 23.75 23.61 -25.24
C LYS A 309 24.14 22.56 -26.28
N ARG A 310 25.41 22.15 -26.31
CA ARG A 310 25.88 21.08 -27.20
C ARG A 310 25.19 19.75 -26.90
N VAL A 311 25.14 19.35 -25.63
CA VAL A 311 24.45 18.12 -25.21
C VAL A 311 22.97 18.12 -25.61
N LEU A 312 22.26 19.23 -25.40
CA LEU A 312 20.85 19.38 -25.78
C LEU A 312 20.68 19.30 -27.32
N ALA A 313 21.56 19.95 -28.08
CA ALA A 313 21.53 19.92 -29.54
C ALA A 313 21.84 18.54 -30.11
N ASP A 314 22.89 17.87 -29.61
CA ASP A 314 23.31 16.52 -30.05
C ASP A 314 22.19 15.49 -29.85
N ARG A 315 21.44 15.64 -28.76
CA ARG A 315 20.30 14.79 -28.41
C ARG A 315 18.98 15.24 -29.03
N LYS A 316 18.99 16.31 -29.83
CA LYS A 316 17.83 16.90 -30.49
C LYS A 316 16.70 17.24 -29.51
N VAL A 317 17.06 17.73 -28.32
CA VAL A 317 16.09 18.17 -27.31
C VAL A 317 15.34 19.40 -27.86
N PRO A 318 14.00 19.44 -27.76
CA PRO A 318 13.22 20.57 -28.26
C PRO A 318 13.49 21.86 -27.48
N ARG A 319 13.06 22.99 -28.06
CA ARG A 319 13.24 24.32 -27.46
C ARG A 319 12.66 24.39 -26.05
N TYR A 320 11.43 23.91 -25.88
CA TYR A 320 10.72 23.94 -24.60
C TYR A 320 10.80 22.58 -23.92
N ILE A 321 11.14 22.58 -22.64
CA ILE A 321 11.28 21.38 -21.81
C ILE A 321 10.70 21.61 -20.43
N TYR A 322 10.21 20.55 -19.79
CA TYR A 322 9.94 20.55 -18.37
C TYR A 322 11.15 19.99 -17.62
N ALA A 323 11.55 20.67 -16.56
CA ALA A 323 12.57 20.22 -15.62
C ALA A 323 12.04 20.27 -14.19
N GLY A 324 12.38 19.26 -13.39
CA GLY A 324 11.89 19.08 -12.03
C GLY A 324 11.56 17.62 -11.74
N ALA A 325 11.26 17.33 -10.49
CA ALA A 325 10.90 16.00 -10.02
C ALA A 325 9.58 16.06 -9.24
N SER A 326 8.82 14.96 -9.33
CA SER A 326 7.61 14.73 -8.54
C SER A 326 6.61 15.89 -8.63
N ASP A 327 6.35 16.58 -7.52
CA ASP A 327 5.23 17.52 -7.36
C ASP A 327 5.39 18.83 -8.15
N ASN A 328 6.61 19.18 -8.58
CA ASN A 328 6.86 20.47 -9.23
C ASN A 328 7.75 20.34 -10.46
N LYS A 329 7.21 20.75 -11.60
CA LYS A 329 7.93 20.86 -12.88
C LYS A 329 7.83 22.29 -13.39
N ILE A 330 8.95 22.80 -13.91
CA ILE A 330 9.04 24.15 -14.47
C ILE A 330 9.24 24.04 -15.98
N LEU A 331 8.46 24.79 -16.75
CA LEU A 331 8.68 24.93 -18.19
C LEU A 331 9.86 25.87 -18.43
N LEU A 332 10.87 25.38 -19.14
CA LEU A 332 12.08 26.12 -19.50
C LEU A 332 12.18 26.28 -21.02
N ASP A 333 12.76 27.39 -21.44
CA ASP A 333 13.10 27.70 -22.83
C ASP A 333 14.61 27.57 -22.99
N THR A 334 15.06 26.54 -23.70
CA THR A 334 16.49 26.25 -23.94
C THR A 334 17.19 27.31 -24.80
N SER A 335 16.47 28.25 -25.42
CA SER A 335 17.05 29.41 -26.09
C SER A 335 17.32 30.59 -25.14
N ALA A 336 16.68 30.62 -23.96
CA ALA A 336 16.84 31.68 -22.98
C ALA A 336 18.02 31.42 -22.05
N PHE A 337 18.93 32.40 -21.93
CA PHE A 337 20.14 32.27 -21.14
C PHE A 337 19.86 31.95 -19.66
N ASP A 338 18.93 32.67 -19.04
CA ASP A 338 18.59 32.48 -17.63
C ASP A 338 17.96 31.11 -17.35
N HIS A 339 17.18 30.58 -18.30
CA HIS A 339 16.57 29.26 -18.17
C HIS A 339 17.61 28.14 -18.28
N LEU A 340 18.55 28.26 -19.22
CA LEU A 340 19.69 27.32 -19.30
C LEU A 340 20.58 27.40 -18.05
N ARG A 341 20.78 28.60 -17.49
CA ARG A 341 21.51 28.79 -16.24
C ARG A 341 20.81 28.11 -15.07
N LEU A 342 19.48 28.23 -14.98
CA LEU A 342 18.69 27.54 -13.98
C LEU A 342 18.78 26.02 -14.14
N LEU A 343 18.61 25.50 -15.37
CA LEU A 343 18.75 24.06 -15.64
C LEU A 343 20.13 23.54 -15.25
N LYS A 344 21.20 24.26 -15.63
CA LYS A 344 22.57 23.91 -15.25
C LYS A 344 22.73 23.87 -13.73
N HIS A 345 22.19 24.86 -13.02
CA HIS A 345 22.22 24.89 -11.56
C HIS A 345 21.54 23.65 -10.94
N VAL A 346 20.38 23.24 -11.47
CA VAL A 346 19.70 22.01 -11.02
C VAL A 346 20.57 20.78 -11.28
N ILE A 347 21.24 20.69 -12.44
CA ILE A 347 22.15 19.59 -12.78
C ILE A 347 23.37 19.52 -11.85
N GLU A 348 23.95 20.67 -11.50
CA GLU A 348 25.14 20.70 -10.65
C GLU A 348 24.86 20.37 -9.19
N ASN A 349 23.63 20.60 -8.72
CA ASN A 349 23.22 20.37 -7.33
C ASN A 349 22.41 19.09 -7.15
N SER A 350 22.35 18.23 -8.16
CA SER A 350 21.73 16.90 -8.07
C SER A 350 22.80 15.84 -7.87
N ASP A 351 22.59 14.98 -6.88
CA ASP A 351 23.43 13.79 -6.66
C ASP A 351 23.15 12.68 -7.69
N GLU A 352 22.03 12.79 -8.42
CA GLU A 352 21.56 11.83 -9.41
C GLU A 352 21.42 12.46 -10.81
N ASP A 353 21.37 11.61 -11.84
CA ASP A 353 21.02 12.05 -13.19
C ASP A 353 19.59 12.61 -13.22
N ILE A 354 19.37 13.68 -13.98
CA ILE A 354 18.07 14.36 -14.06
C ILE A 354 17.36 14.01 -15.35
N TRP A 355 16.08 13.69 -15.25
CA TRP A 355 15.21 13.60 -16.40
C TRP A 355 14.61 14.95 -16.75
N ILE A 356 14.73 15.36 -18.01
CA ILE A 356 13.95 16.44 -18.60
C ILE A 356 12.91 15.87 -19.55
N GLU A 357 11.77 16.52 -19.65
CA GLU A 357 10.64 16.08 -20.47
C GLU A 357 10.34 17.08 -21.58
N ARG A 358 9.78 16.60 -22.69
CA ARG A 358 9.34 17.45 -23.81
C ARG A 358 8.29 18.46 -23.33
N GLY A 359 8.60 19.74 -23.44
CA GLY A 359 7.68 20.84 -23.15
C GLY A 359 6.81 21.18 -24.37
N VAL A 360 5.79 22.00 -24.12
CA VAL A 360 4.98 22.64 -25.15
C VAL A 360 5.31 24.12 -25.24
N GLU A 361 4.87 24.77 -26.31
CA GLU A 361 4.96 26.22 -26.39
C GLU A 361 4.08 26.88 -25.32
N PRO A 362 4.47 28.06 -24.79
CA PRO A 362 3.67 28.74 -23.78
C PRO A 362 2.22 29.02 -24.18
N GLU A 363 1.96 29.23 -25.47
CA GLU A 363 0.61 29.44 -26.01
C GLU A 363 -0.26 28.17 -26.04
N ASP A 364 0.36 26.99 -25.89
CA ASP A 364 -0.30 25.69 -25.92
C ASP A 364 -0.49 25.07 -24.53
N LEU A 365 -0.03 25.75 -23.46
CA LEU A 365 -0.08 25.28 -22.06
C LEU A 365 -1.49 25.04 -21.52
N GLY A 366 -2.53 25.50 -22.21
CA GLY A 366 -3.90 25.32 -21.79
C GLY A 366 -4.93 25.79 -22.81
N VAL A 367 -6.19 25.51 -22.47
CA VAL A 367 -7.34 25.84 -23.32
C VAL A 367 -8.16 27.01 -22.76
N THR A 368 -7.98 27.34 -21.48
CA THR A 368 -8.71 28.44 -20.81
C THR A 368 -8.14 29.79 -21.25
N LYS A 369 -9.00 30.64 -21.80
CA LYS A 369 -8.65 32.01 -22.21
C LYS A 369 -8.70 32.98 -21.04
N SER A 370 -7.83 33.98 -21.05
CA SER A 370 -8.02 35.15 -20.20
C SER A 370 -9.20 35.99 -20.69
N GLU A 371 -10.01 36.50 -19.77
CA GLU A 371 -11.06 37.47 -20.10
C GLU A 371 -10.47 38.83 -20.50
N SER A 372 -9.27 39.16 -20.01
CA SER A 372 -8.62 40.45 -20.25
C SER A 372 -7.71 40.47 -21.48
N ASP A 373 -7.32 39.31 -22.01
CA ASP A 373 -6.45 39.18 -23.18
C ASP A 373 -6.80 37.93 -23.98
N ASP A 374 -7.38 38.14 -25.17
CA ASP A 374 -7.79 37.08 -26.10
C ASP A 374 -6.65 36.19 -26.58
N LYS A 375 -5.39 36.62 -26.41
CA LYS A 375 -4.19 35.83 -26.74
C LYS A 375 -3.63 35.09 -25.53
N ALA A 376 -3.89 35.56 -24.31
CA ALA A 376 -3.42 34.90 -23.10
C ALA A 376 -4.24 33.63 -22.80
N ARG A 377 -3.53 32.57 -22.40
CA ARG A 377 -4.10 31.31 -21.96
C ARG A 377 -3.56 30.95 -20.60
N PHE A 378 -4.39 30.33 -19.78
CA PHE A 378 -3.96 29.77 -18.49
C PHE A 378 -3.62 28.29 -18.65
N ALA A 379 -2.54 27.86 -18.00
CA ALA A 379 -2.26 26.44 -17.87
C ALA A 379 -3.47 25.74 -17.23
N THR A 380 -3.95 24.67 -17.86
CA THR A 380 -5.21 24.02 -17.45
C THR A 380 -4.93 22.59 -17.00
N GLU A 381 -5.31 22.30 -15.76
CA GLU A 381 -5.40 20.95 -15.22
C GLU A 381 -6.87 20.66 -14.91
N ILE A 382 -7.31 19.45 -15.22
CA ILE A 382 -8.65 18.96 -14.95
C ILE A 382 -8.57 17.69 -14.11
N VAL A 383 -9.51 17.58 -13.17
CA VAL A 383 -9.73 16.36 -12.40
C VAL A 383 -11.04 15.75 -12.89
N ILE A 384 -10.96 14.53 -13.41
CA ILE A 384 -12.13 13.78 -13.87
C ILE A 384 -12.37 12.61 -12.92
N SER A 385 -13.48 12.64 -12.20
CA SER A 385 -13.95 11.52 -11.38
C SER A 385 -14.64 10.48 -12.26
N VAL A 386 -14.04 9.30 -12.38
CA VAL A 386 -14.56 8.19 -13.17
C VAL A 386 -15.01 7.04 -12.27
N SER A 387 -16.12 6.39 -12.62
CA SER A 387 -16.63 5.21 -11.92
C SER A 387 -17.20 4.22 -12.92
N SER A 388 -17.10 2.92 -12.64
CA SER A 388 -17.58 1.89 -13.56
C SER A 388 -18.24 0.73 -12.81
N THR A 389 -19.38 0.27 -13.34
CA THR A 389 -20.06 -0.96 -12.90
C THR A 389 -19.28 -2.20 -13.29
N ASP A 390 -18.56 -2.16 -14.42
CA ASP A 390 -17.81 -3.31 -14.96
C ASP A 390 -16.62 -3.68 -14.06
N TRP A 391 -16.13 -2.73 -13.24
CA TRP A 391 -15.08 -2.97 -12.26
C TRP A 391 -15.64 -3.54 -10.94
N ALA A 392 -16.93 -3.38 -10.67
CA ALA A 392 -17.56 -3.71 -9.40
C ALA A 392 -17.92 -5.20 -9.23
N GLU A 393 -17.72 -6.04 -10.25
CA GLU A 393 -18.15 -7.45 -10.23
C GLU A 393 -17.30 -8.38 -9.34
N THR A 394 -16.13 -7.96 -8.84
CA THR A 394 -15.17 -8.91 -8.24
C THR A 394 -14.78 -8.69 -6.77
N ALA A 395 -15.29 -7.65 -6.08
CA ALA A 395 -14.64 -7.18 -4.85
C ALA A 395 -15.34 -7.49 -3.50
N THR A 396 -16.46 -8.21 -3.44
CA THR A 396 -17.03 -8.62 -2.14
C THR A 396 -16.58 -9.97 -1.70
N LEU A 397 -15.94 -10.03 -0.53
CA LEU A 397 -16.07 -11.19 0.34
C LEU A 397 -17.57 -11.39 0.62
N PRO A 398 -18.17 -12.52 0.20
CA PRO A 398 -19.50 -12.89 0.64
C PRO A 398 -19.57 -12.89 2.17
N VAL A 399 -20.73 -12.58 2.75
CA VAL A 399 -20.92 -12.63 4.22
C VAL A 399 -20.50 -13.97 4.81
N ALA A 400 -20.67 -15.06 4.07
CA ALA A 400 -20.24 -16.41 4.44
C ALA A 400 -18.71 -16.58 4.59
N GLN A 401 -17.91 -15.65 4.06
CA GLN A 401 -16.45 -15.63 4.18
C GLN A 401 -15.96 -14.69 5.29
N ILE A 402 -16.85 -14.01 6.02
CA ILE A 402 -16.47 -13.20 7.17
C ILE A 402 -16.16 -14.15 8.35
N PRO A 403 -14.94 -14.14 8.88
CA PRO A 403 -14.59 -15.00 10.01
C PRO A 403 -15.39 -14.65 11.27
N PRO A 404 -15.68 -15.64 12.14
CA PRO A 404 -16.31 -15.35 13.43
C PRO A 404 -15.41 -14.45 14.29
N VAL A 405 -16.03 -13.68 15.18
CA VAL A 405 -15.31 -12.90 16.18
C VAL A 405 -14.52 -13.86 17.05
N GLY A 406 -13.21 -13.64 17.15
CA GLY A 406 -12.37 -14.36 18.09
C GLY A 406 -12.84 -14.07 19.51
N LEU A 407 -12.79 -15.07 20.39
CA LEU A 407 -13.04 -14.82 21.81
C LEU A 407 -11.99 -13.82 22.29
N ASN A 408 -12.44 -12.66 22.78
CA ASN A 408 -11.55 -11.69 23.43
C ASN A 408 -10.74 -12.47 24.47
N LEU A 409 -9.44 -12.56 24.25
CA LEU A 409 -8.52 -13.10 25.23
C LEU A 409 -8.61 -12.15 26.42
N ASP A 410 -9.31 -12.57 27.46
CA ASP A 410 -9.32 -11.84 28.72
C ASP A 410 -7.90 -11.90 29.28
N LEU A 411 -7.13 -10.84 28.99
CA LEU A 411 -5.72 -10.75 29.36
C LEU A 411 -5.55 -10.73 30.88
N SER A 412 -6.60 -10.42 31.66
CA SER A 412 -6.56 -10.57 33.13
C SER A 412 -6.44 -12.02 33.58
N LYS A 413 -6.75 -12.99 32.71
CA LYS A 413 -6.55 -14.43 32.90
C LYS A 413 -5.19 -14.93 32.42
N ARG A 414 -4.30 -14.05 31.90
CA ARG A 414 -2.88 -14.35 31.60
C ARG A 414 -2.00 -14.45 32.86
N SER A 415 -2.57 -14.76 34.03
CA SER A 415 -1.73 -15.15 35.15
C SER A 415 -1.02 -16.45 34.79
N VAL A 416 0.24 -16.31 34.36
CA VAL A 416 1.18 -17.37 33.92
C VAL A 416 1.44 -18.41 35.02
N LEU A 417 0.88 -18.22 36.23
CA LEU A 417 1.07 -19.06 37.40
C LEU A 417 -0.24 -19.51 38.08
N GLU A 418 -1.42 -19.09 37.60
CA GLU A 418 -2.71 -19.50 38.16
C GLU A 418 -3.55 -20.38 37.21
N SER A 419 -2.96 -20.99 36.18
CA SER A 419 -3.68 -22.00 35.40
C SER A 419 -3.84 -23.28 36.22
N SER A 420 -4.98 -23.37 36.92
CA SER A 420 -5.43 -24.56 37.65
C SER A 420 -5.69 -25.78 36.75
N THR A 421 -5.42 -25.68 35.44
CA THR A 421 -5.89 -26.62 34.42
C THR A 421 -4.81 -27.16 33.48
N ALA A 422 -3.77 -26.39 33.11
CA ALA A 422 -2.66 -26.86 32.26
C ALA A 422 -1.48 -25.87 32.15
N PHE A 423 -0.28 -26.35 31.79
CA PHE A 423 0.91 -25.53 31.51
C PHE A 423 1.72 -26.08 30.32
N THR A 424 2.58 -25.24 29.72
CA THR A 424 3.39 -25.59 28.54
C THR A 424 4.89 -25.48 28.82
N PHE A 425 5.63 -26.55 28.50
CA PHE A 425 7.09 -26.54 28.41
C PHE A 425 7.53 -26.29 26.99
N VAL A 426 8.45 -25.34 26.82
CA VAL A 426 9.15 -25.13 25.56
C VAL A 426 10.57 -25.67 25.71
N VAL A 427 10.88 -26.71 24.94
CA VAL A 427 12.18 -27.38 24.95
C VAL A 427 12.84 -27.14 23.60
N LEU A 428 13.81 -26.23 23.59
CA LEU A 428 14.64 -25.95 22.41
C LEU A 428 15.57 -27.15 22.16
N CYS A 429 15.40 -27.81 21.02
CA CYS A 429 16.21 -28.97 20.65
C CYS A 429 16.20 -29.22 19.14
N ASN A 430 17.37 -29.59 18.61
CA ASN A 430 17.54 -29.94 17.20
C ASN A 430 16.63 -31.11 16.80
N ASP A 431 16.16 -31.13 15.55
CA ASP A 431 15.22 -32.14 15.04
C ASP A 431 15.70 -33.58 15.27
N SER A 432 17.01 -33.84 15.15
CA SER A 432 17.61 -35.16 15.37
C SER A 432 17.49 -35.67 16.81
N ASN A 433 17.25 -34.80 17.78
CA ASN A 433 17.18 -35.13 19.21
C ASN A 433 15.74 -35.13 19.74
N GLN A 434 14.76 -34.65 18.98
CA GLN A 434 13.38 -34.48 19.44
C GLN A 434 12.74 -35.80 19.90
N GLU A 435 12.95 -36.91 19.19
CA GLU A 435 12.39 -38.21 19.57
C GLU A 435 12.89 -38.69 20.94
N ARG A 436 14.20 -38.53 21.19
CA ARG A 436 14.81 -38.91 22.47
C ARG A 436 14.31 -38.04 23.62
N VAL A 437 14.11 -36.73 23.36
CA VAL A 437 13.57 -35.78 24.33
C VAL A 437 12.11 -36.12 24.65
N LEU A 438 11.30 -36.42 23.63
CA LEU A 438 9.91 -36.83 23.79
C LEU A 438 9.78 -38.13 24.58
N ALA A 439 10.53 -39.18 24.19
CA ALA A 439 10.50 -40.45 24.91
C ALA A 439 10.80 -40.26 26.41
N THR A 440 11.87 -39.52 26.73
CA THR A 440 12.23 -39.28 28.13
C THR A 440 11.20 -38.41 28.85
N ALA A 441 10.66 -37.38 28.20
CA ALA A 441 9.68 -36.50 28.81
C ALA A 441 8.37 -37.24 29.12
N PHE A 442 7.88 -38.05 28.17
CA PHE A 442 6.66 -38.82 28.34
C PHE A 442 6.83 -39.97 29.33
N ASP A 443 7.99 -40.65 29.38
CA ASP A 443 8.29 -41.62 30.44
C ASP A 443 8.13 -40.98 31.85
N VAL A 444 8.66 -39.77 32.04
CA VAL A 444 8.56 -39.06 33.33
C VAL A 444 7.14 -38.56 33.63
N LEU A 445 6.37 -38.18 32.60
CA LEU A 445 4.99 -37.73 32.73
C LEU A 445 4.05 -38.91 33.04
N ASP A 446 4.21 -40.02 32.35
CA ASP A 446 3.44 -41.25 32.54
C ASP A 446 3.71 -41.83 33.95
N ASP A 447 4.98 -41.88 34.39
CA ASP A 447 5.36 -42.26 35.75
C ASP A 447 4.70 -41.37 36.82
N ALA A 448 4.45 -40.10 36.50
CA ALA A 448 3.81 -39.12 37.37
C ALA A 448 2.28 -39.15 37.28
N GLY A 449 1.70 -39.95 36.38
CA GLY A 449 0.26 -40.02 36.13
C GLY A 449 -0.31 -38.74 35.51
N LEU A 450 0.51 -37.98 34.76
CA LEU A 450 0.14 -36.71 34.17
C LEU A 450 -0.23 -36.87 32.70
N GLU A 451 -1.42 -36.40 32.32
CA GLU A 451 -1.83 -36.37 30.91
C GLU A 451 -1.10 -35.24 30.17
N ALA A 452 -0.52 -35.57 29.02
CA ALA A 452 0.18 -34.59 28.20
C ALA A 452 0.05 -34.87 26.69
N TYR A 453 0.27 -33.83 25.90
CA TYR A 453 0.49 -33.95 24.46
C TYR A 453 1.63 -33.01 24.04
N PHE A 454 2.15 -33.18 22.83
CA PHE A 454 3.22 -32.32 22.33
C PHE A 454 2.93 -31.79 20.93
N VAL A 455 3.59 -30.68 20.61
CA VAL A 455 3.63 -30.10 19.27
C VAL A 455 5.08 -29.80 18.92
N ARG A 456 5.50 -30.13 17.69
CA ARG A 456 6.79 -29.71 17.13
C ARG A 456 6.62 -28.32 16.53
N TYR A 457 7.51 -27.40 16.87
CA TYR A 457 7.43 -26.01 16.45
C TYR A 457 8.82 -25.54 16.00
N SER A 458 8.88 -24.66 15.00
CA SER A 458 10.12 -24.00 14.60
C SER A 458 9.85 -22.51 14.55
N GLU A 459 10.59 -21.75 15.33
CA GLU A 459 10.45 -20.30 15.42
C GLU A 459 11.82 -19.69 15.08
N GLU A 460 11.86 -18.83 14.06
CA GLU A 460 13.10 -18.21 13.55
C GLU A 460 14.21 -19.22 13.21
N GLY A 461 13.83 -20.40 12.69
CA GLY A 461 14.78 -21.46 12.33
C GLY A 461 15.32 -22.25 13.53
N ARG A 462 14.79 -22.04 14.73
CA ARG A 462 15.13 -22.80 15.93
C ARG A 462 14.05 -23.85 16.21
N PRO A 463 14.35 -25.15 16.01
CA PRO A 463 13.40 -26.21 16.31
C PRO A 463 13.19 -26.35 17.83
N SER A 464 11.94 -26.62 18.19
CA SER A 464 11.49 -26.71 19.58
C SER A 464 10.35 -27.72 19.74
N LEU A 465 10.24 -28.28 20.94
CA LEU A 465 9.10 -29.07 21.37
C LEU A 465 8.28 -28.27 22.37
N ARG A 466 6.98 -28.13 22.10
CA ARG A 466 6.01 -27.56 23.04
C ARG A 466 5.24 -28.71 23.67
N ILE A 467 5.63 -29.11 24.88
CA ILE A 467 4.98 -30.20 25.63
C ILE A 467 3.95 -29.57 26.57
N ARG A 468 2.70 -29.96 26.44
CA ARG A 468 1.56 -29.42 27.17
C ARG A 468 1.05 -30.47 28.13
N VAL A 469 0.99 -30.13 29.41
CA VAL A 469 0.61 -31.04 30.48
C VAL A 469 -0.66 -30.51 31.14
N ARG A 470 -1.64 -31.39 31.36
CA ARG A 470 -2.89 -31.08 32.04
C ARG A 470 -2.70 -31.21 33.56
N GLY A 471 -3.17 -30.23 34.30
CA GLY A 471 -3.10 -30.19 35.77
C GLY A 471 -2.65 -28.85 36.33
N SER A 472 -2.75 -28.70 37.65
CA SER A 472 -2.25 -27.55 38.39
C SER A 472 -0.72 -27.54 38.44
N PHE A 473 -0.12 -26.36 38.31
CA PHE A 473 1.29 -26.15 38.63
C PHE A 473 1.47 -26.13 40.16
N ASP A 474 1.41 -27.30 40.79
CA ASP A 474 1.44 -27.48 42.24
C ASP A 474 2.75 -28.11 42.75
N ASP A 475 2.86 -28.23 44.08
CA ASP A 475 4.03 -28.77 44.77
C ASP A 475 4.33 -30.23 44.35
N THR A 476 3.32 -31.01 43.97
CA THR A 476 3.49 -32.40 43.49
C THR A 476 4.12 -32.40 42.11
N PHE A 477 3.63 -31.52 41.23
CA PHE A 477 4.19 -31.32 39.90
C PHE A 477 5.66 -30.89 39.95
N ILE A 478 5.99 -29.88 40.76
CA ILE A 478 7.36 -29.37 40.94
C ILE A 478 8.28 -30.48 41.48
N ARG A 479 7.82 -31.25 42.47
CA ARG A 479 8.66 -32.27 43.12
C ARG A 479 8.89 -33.51 42.25
N VAL A 480 7.89 -33.93 41.48
CA VAL A 480 7.95 -35.19 40.72
C VAL A 480 8.49 -34.96 39.32
N PHE A 481 7.93 -34.01 38.57
CA PHE A 481 8.32 -33.78 37.19
C PHE A 481 9.51 -32.80 37.10
N TRP A 482 9.41 -31.59 37.67
CA TRP A 482 10.43 -30.56 37.45
C TRP A 482 11.80 -30.98 37.98
N ILE A 483 11.89 -31.57 39.17
CA ILE A 483 13.18 -32.06 39.71
C ILE A 483 13.77 -33.21 38.88
N ARG A 484 12.95 -34.15 38.41
CA ARG A 484 13.44 -35.29 37.60
C ARG A 484 13.84 -34.87 36.19
N TYR A 485 12.99 -34.08 35.55
CA TYR A 485 13.23 -33.56 34.21
C TYR A 485 14.38 -32.55 34.18
N SER A 486 14.48 -31.63 35.15
CA SER A 486 15.61 -30.68 35.20
C SER A 486 16.96 -31.37 35.42
N ARG A 487 17.00 -32.47 36.17
CA ARG A 487 18.22 -33.31 36.29
C ARG A 487 18.60 -33.97 34.97
N TYR A 488 17.63 -34.45 34.20
CA TYR A 488 17.87 -34.95 32.86
C TYR A 488 18.32 -33.82 31.92
N ALA A 489 17.59 -32.71 31.87
CA ALA A 489 17.89 -31.56 31.02
C ALA A 489 19.29 -30.98 31.31
N SER A 490 19.67 -30.84 32.59
CA SER A 490 21.00 -30.39 33.00
C SER A 490 22.12 -31.34 32.52
N ARG A 491 21.86 -32.66 32.51
CA ARG A 491 22.79 -33.66 31.95
C ARG A 491 22.87 -33.63 30.42
N GLN A 492 21.82 -33.18 29.74
CA GLN A 492 21.82 -33.05 28.28
C GLN A 492 22.41 -31.71 27.82
N MET A 493 22.23 -30.62 28.58
CA MET A 493 22.90 -29.33 28.33
C MET A 493 24.41 -29.43 28.43
N SER A 494 24.90 -30.17 29.43
CA SER A 494 26.34 -30.45 29.58
C SER A 494 26.91 -31.28 28.42
N ASN A 495 26.06 -31.93 27.63
CA ASN A 495 26.42 -32.65 26.40
C ASN A 495 26.04 -31.88 25.12
N SER A 496 25.65 -30.59 25.22
CA SER A 496 25.23 -29.73 24.10
C SER A 496 24.04 -30.27 23.28
N ILE A 497 23.17 -31.09 23.89
CA ILE A 497 22.01 -31.71 23.24
C ILE A 497 20.75 -30.84 23.38
N LEU A 498 20.68 -29.99 24.42
CA LEU A 498 19.56 -29.09 24.74
C LEU A 498 20.07 -27.67 25.04
N ASP A 499 19.27 -26.66 24.70
CA ASP A 499 19.38 -25.30 25.25
C ASP A 499 18.44 -25.14 26.47
N PHE A 500 18.53 -24.01 27.20
CA PHE A 500 17.74 -23.76 28.42
C PHE A 500 16.22 -23.92 28.18
N PRO A 501 15.51 -24.83 28.88
CA PRO A 501 14.07 -24.97 28.75
C PRO A 501 13.39 -23.80 29.44
N SER A 502 12.38 -23.24 28.78
CA SER A 502 11.54 -22.17 29.33
C SER A 502 10.14 -22.72 29.65
N ILE A 503 9.55 -22.20 30.73
CA ILE A 503 8.17 -22.49 31.13
C ILE A 503 7.30 -21.32 30.69
N HIS A 504 6.20 -21.61 30.02
CA HIS A 504 5.19 -20.63 29.65
C HIS A 504 3.81 -21.08 30.12
N GLY A 505 2.99 -20.14 30.58
CA GLY A 505 1.58 -20.38 30.89
C GLY A 505 0.80 -20.77 29.64
N MET A 506 -0.22 -21.61 29.77
CA MET A 506 -1.04 -22.03 28.64
C MET A 506 -2.16 -21.02 28.36
N GLU A 507 -2.23 -20.51 27.12
CA GLU A 507 -3.46 -19.91 26.59
C GLU A 507 -4.36 -21.06 26.11
N VAL A 508 -5.36 -21.44 26.92
CA VAL A 508 -6.46 -22.32 26.48
C VAL A 508 -7.59 -21.40 26.02
N PRO A 509 -7.96 -21.36 24.72
CA PRO A 509 -9.25 -20.82 24.32
C PRO A 509 -10.31 -21.66 25.02
N SER A 510 -11.17 -21.03 25.82
CA SER A 510 -12.16 -21.70 26.69
C SER A 510 -13.28 -22.46 25.95
N ALA A 511 -13.05 -22.88 24.70
CA ALA A 511 -14.00 -23.56 23.84
C ALA A 511 -13.50 -24.91 23.25
N LEU A 512 -12.28 -25.36 23.57
CA LEU A 512 -11.88 -26.76 23.30
C LEU A 512 -12.06 -27.62 24.57
N ASN A 513 -13.30 -27.67 25.07
CA ASN A 513 -13.77 -28.85 25.78
C ASN A 513 -14.29 -29.82 24.71
N ILE A 514 -13.45 -30.77 24.32
CA ILE A 514 -13.92 -32.06 23.81
C ILE A 514 -14.12 -32.96 25.02
#